data_AF-X1L8F6-F1
#
_entry.id   AF-X1L8F6-F1
#
_cell.length_a   1.000
_cell.length_b   1.000
_cell.length_c   1.000
_cell.angle_alpha   90.00
_cell.angle_beta   90.00
_cell.angle_gamma   90.00
#
_symmetry.space_group_name_H-M   'P 1'
#
loop_
_entity.id
_entity.type
_entity.pdbx_description
1 polymer ?
#
loop_
_entity_poly.entity_id
_entity_poly.type
_entity_poly.pdbx_seq_one_letter_code
_entity_poly.pdbx_strand_id
1 'polypeptide(L)'
;MGFKKTSDTIAISFKVEELAANTFIQEEIALQLDVLNNEIFVVLGVDLDVANPDALAGIDTDSKASVCATSQTGVQNLGLTNCIATAREAIRAG
;
A
#
# COMPACT_ATOMS: atom_id res chain seq x y z
N MET A 1 10.45 -24.98 15.78
CA MET A 1 10.17 -23.57 16.14
C MET A 1 8.71 -23.31 15.83
N GLY A 2 7.83 -23.65 16.79
CA GLY A 2 6.38 -23.63 16.59
C GLY A 2 5.79 -22.39 17.25
N PHE A 3 5.17 -21.52 16.45
CA PHE A 3 4.45 -20.35 16.93
C PHE A 3 3.33 -20.77 17.89
N LYS A 4 3.39 -20.28 19.13
CA LYS A 4 2.51 -20.69 20.22
C LYS A 4 1.18 -19.91 20.17
N LYS A 5 0.21 -20.41 19.39
CA LYS A 5 -1.27 -20.32 19.58
C LYS A 5 -1.91 -19.03 20.17
N THR A 6 -1.41 -17.82 19.89
CA THR A 6 -2.20 -16.57 20.01
C THR A 6 -2.08 -15.68 18.77
N SER A 7 -1.69 -16.22 17.62
CA SER A 7 -1.77 -15.50 16.36
C SER A 7 -3.23 -15.48 15.89
N ASP A 8 -3.89 -14.34 16.07
CA ASP A 8 -5.20 -14.07 15.47
C ASP A 8 -5.04 -13.21 14.21
N THR A 9 -5.94 -13.38 13.25
CA THR A 9 -5.91 -12.60 12.00
C THR A 9 -6.57 -11.26 12.24
N ILE A 10 -5.80 -10.18 12.10
CA ILE A 10 -6.32 -8.82 12.24
C ILE A 10 -6.51 -8.24 10.84
N ALA A 11 -7.73 -7.78 10.55
CA ALA A 11 -8.01 -7.01 9.35
C ALA A 11 -7.63 -5.54 9.60
N ILE A 12 -6.78 -4.98 8.73
CA ILE A 12 -6.32 -3.59 8.82
C ILE A 12 -6.79 -2.90 7.54
N SER A 13 -7.47 -1.77 7.69
CA SER A 13 -7.95 -0.96 6.58
C SER A 13 -7.58 0.49 6.81
N PHE A 14 -7.08 1.16 5.78
CA PHE A 14 -6.67 2.55 5.78
C PHE A 14 -7.03 3.18 4.44
N LYS A 15 -7.09 4.52 4.39
CA LYS A 15 -7.38 5.28 3.18
C LYS A 15 -6.35 6.40 3.07
N VAL A 16 -5.63 6.44 1.95
CA VAL A 16 -4.77 7.56 1.59
C VAL A 16 -5.46 8.34 0.47
N GLU A 17 -5.58 9.65 0.64
CA GLU A 17 -6.18 10.56 -0.35
C GLU A 17 -5.13 11.51 -0.87
N GLU A 18 -4.96 11.55 -2.19
CA GLU A 18 -4.11 12.54 -2.87
C GLU A 18 -4.77 13.93 -2.76
N LEU A 19 -4.04 14.94 -2.27
CA LEU A 19 -4.58 16.28 -2.06
C LEU A 19 -4.65 17.12 -3.35
N ALA A 20 -3.83 16.80 -4.35
CA ALA A 20 -3.79 17.45 -5.65
C ALA A 20 -3.10 16.53 -6.66
N ALA A 21 -3.49 16.60 -7.93
CA ALA A 21 -2.93 15.75 -8.98
C ALA A 21 -1.38 15.76 -9.01
N ASN A 22 -0.79 14.56 -9.12
CA ASN A 22 0.65 14.31 -9.10
C ASN A 22 1.34 14.65 -7.75
N THR A 23 0.60 14.64 -6.65
CA THR A 23 1.14 14.86 -5.31
C THR A 23 1.27 13.54 -4.58
N PHE A 24 2.51 13.10 -4.37
CA PHE A 24 2.76 11.92 -3.56
C PHE A 24 2.37 12.17 -2.10
N ILE A 25 1.51 11.31 -1.57
CA ILE A 25 1.14 11.26 -0.16
C ILE A 25 1.34 9.84 0.34
N GLN A 26 1.86 9.74 1.56
CA GLN A 26 1.98 8.49 2.29
C GLN A 26 1.37 8.64 3.68
N GLU A 27 0.83 7.55 4.18
CA GLU A 27 0.41 7.41 5.57
C GLU A 27 1.18 6.24 6.18
N GLU A 28 1.67 6.44 7.40
CA GLU A 28 2.32 5.38 8.17
C GLU A 28 1.32 4.83 9.17
N ILE A 29 1.02 3.53 9.06
CA ILE A 29 0.13 2.84 9.97
C ILE A 29 0.97 2.13 11.04
N ALA A 30 0.88 2.61 12.27
CA ALA A 30 1.60 2.04 13.40
C ALA A 30 0.97 0.69 13.82
N LEU A 31 1.69 -0.40 13.59
CA LEU A 31 1.35 -1.71 14.13
C LEU A 31 1.70 -1.74 15.62
N GLN A 32 0.71 -1.99 16.48
CA GLN A 32 0.93 -2.16 17.92
C GLN A 32 1.54 -3.55 18.17
N LEU A 33 2.85 -3.69 17.96
CA LEU A 33 3.59 -4.92 18.25
C LEU A 33 4.27 -4.82 19.61
N ASP A 34 4.17 -5.88 20.41
CA ASP A 34 4.91 -5.99 21.66
C ASP A 34 6.35 -6.48 21.41
N VAL A 35 7.28 -5.53 21.49
CA VAL A 35 8.72 -5.78 21.34
C VAL A 35 9.30 -6.65 22.45
N LEU A 36 8.70 -6.67 23.64
CA LEU A 36 9.19 -7.47 24.77
C LEU A 36 8.89 -8.96 24.58
N ASN A 37 7.78 -9.27 23.91
CA ASN A 37 7.34 -10.63 23.64
C ASN A 37 7.78 -11.16 22.25
N ASN A 38 8.62 -10.41 21.52
CA ASN A 38 9.08 -10.73 20.16
C ASN A 38 7.92 -11.02 19.20
N GLU A 39 6.89 -10.17 19.22
CA GLU A 39 5.78 -10.29 18.29
C GLU A 39 6.26 -10.04 16.85
N ILE A 40 5.77 -10.88 15.93
CA ILE A 40 6.06 -10.76 14.51
C ILE A 40 4.77 -10.56 13.74
N PHE A 41 4.81 -9.66 12.77
CA PHE A 41 3.71 -9.43 11.84
C PHE A 41 3.96 -10.21 10.55
N VAL A 42 2.97 -10.99 10.12
CA VAL A 42 3.01 -11.74 8.86
C VAL A 42 1.84 -11.28 8.00
N VAL A 43 2.14 -10.79 6.81
CA VAL A 43 1.13 -10.40 5.82
C VAL A 43 0.60 -11.66 5.14
N LEU A 44 -0.67 -11.97 5.34
CA LEU A 44 -1.35 -13.11 4.69
C LEU A 44 -1.96 -12.75 3.34
N GLY A 45 -2.33 -11.48 3.16
CA GLY A 45 -2.89 -10.95 1.94
C GLY A 45 -2.99 -9.44 2.03
N VAL A 46 -2.95 -8.78 0.87
CA VAL A 46 -3.19 -7.34 0.74
C VAL A 46 -4.15 -7.17 -0.44
N ASP A 47 -5.20 -6.42 -0.21
CA ASP A 47 -6.11 -5.98 -1.25
C ASP A 47 -6.02 -4.46 -1.35
N LEU A 48 -5.89 -3.94 -2.57
CA LEU A 48 -5.72 -2.52 -2.84
C LEU A 48 -6.79 -2.08 -3.83
N ASP A 49 -7.67 -1.22 -3.36
CA ASP A 49 -8.67 -0.55 -4.17
C ASP A 49 -8.18 0.86 -4.50
N VAL A 50 -8.06 1.16 -5.80
CA VAL A 50 -7.57 2.45 -6.30
C VAL A 50 -8.68 3.07 -7.13
N ALA A 51 -8.95 4.36 -6.90
CA ALA A 51 -9.92 5.09 -7.68
C ALA A 51 -9.52 5.11 -9.16
N ASN A 52 -10.53 5.12 -10.05
CA ASN A 52 -10.29 5.22 -11.47
C ASN A 52 -9.63 6.58 -11.80
N PRO A 53 -8.67 6.62 -12.72
CA PRO A 53 -8.06 7.87 -13.15
C PRO A 53 -9.04 8.72 -13.98
N ASP A 54 -8.83 10.03 -13.98
CA ASP A 54 -9.65 10.96 -14.76
C ASP A 54 -9.43 10.79 -16.26
N ALA A 55 -10.50 10.70 -17.04
CA ALA A 55 -10.43 10.62 -18.50
C ALA A 55 -10.24 12.02 -19.14
N LEU A 56 -9.00 12.52 -19.15
CA LEU A 56 -8.66 13.77 -19.84
C LEU A 56 -8.34 13.53 -21.32
N ALA A 57 -8.88 14.38 -22.19
CA ALA A 57 -8.66 14.26 -23.62
C ALA A 57 -7.19 14.52 -23.99
N GLY A 58 -6.57 13.57 -24.71
CA GLY A 58 -5.20 13.70 -25.21
C GLY A 58 -4.10 13.57 -24.16
N ILE A 59 -4.44 13.13 -22.93
CA ILE A 59 -3.49 12.96 -21.83
C ILE A 59 -3.65 11.55 -21.27
N ASP A 60 -2.53 10.83 -21.16
CA ASP A 60 -2.46 9.58 -20.40
C ASP A 60 -2.55 9.90 -18.90
N THR A 61 -3.50 9.27 -18.22
CA THR A 61 -3.71 9.45 -16.78
C THR A 61 -3.64 8.12 -16.06
N ASP A 62 -3.06 8.13 -14.87
CA ASP A 62 -2.93 6.94 -14.04
C ASP A 62 -3.12 7.26 -12.57
N SER A 63 -3.65 6.28 -11.85
CA SER A 63 -3.79 6.27 -10.40
C SER A 63 -3.05 5.05 -9.87
N LYS A 64 -2.10 5.26 -8.96
CA LYS A 64 -1.21 4.21 -8.46
C LYS A 64 -1.18 4.23 -6.94
N ALA A 65 -1.18 3.04 -6.34
CA ALA A 65 -0.98 2.85 -4.92
C ALA A 65 0.06 1.75 -4.67
N SER A 66 0.80 1.87 -3.57
CA SER A 66 1.75 0.85 -3.12
C SER A 66 1.81 0.78 -1.61
N VAL A 67 1.84 -0.43 -1.06
CA VAL A 67 2.10 -0.68 0.36
C VAL A 67 3.54 -1.15 0.49
N CYS A 68 4.32 -0.45 1.31
CA CYS A 68 5.73 -0.75 1.55
C CYS A 68 6.01 -0.86 3.05
N ALA A 69 7.00 -1.68 3.42
CA ALA A 69 7.44 -1.84 4.81
C ALA A 69 8.25 -0.63 5.33
N THR A 70 8.70 0.25 4.44
CA THR A 70 9.47 1.47 4.79
C THR A 70 8.89 2.67 4.05
N SER A 71 9.03 3.86 4.64
CA SER A 71 8.65 5.13 4.01
C SER A 71 9.29 5.31 2.64
N GLN A 72 8.56 5.90 1.72
CA GLN A 72 9.00 6.11 0.33
C GLN A 72 8.95 7.60 -0.04
N THR A 73 9.60 7.95 -1.14
CA THR A 73 9.54 9.31 -1.72
C THR A 73 8.66 9.37 -2.97
N GLY A 74 8.00 8.26 -3.31
CA GLY A 74 7.13 8.10 -4.47
C GLY A 74 6.47 6.72 -4.45
N VAL A 75 5.48 6.51 -5.31
CA VAL A 75 4.81 5.20 -5.44
C VAL A 75 5.80 4.17 -6.01
N GLN A 76 5.90 3.02 -5.35
CA GLN A 76 6.86 1.97 -5.71
C GLN A 76 6.18 0.80 -6.44
N ASN A 77 6.99 -0.10 -6.97
CA ASN A 77 6.55 -1.36 -7.58
C ASN A 77 7.19 -2.56 -6.88
N LEU A 78 6.78 -3.77 -7.25
CA LEU A 78 7.29 -5.03 -6.68
C LEU A 78 8.76 -5.32 -7.01
N GLY A 79 9.43 -4.49 -7.81
CA GLY A 79 10.87 -4.56 -8.02
C GLY A 79 11.66 -4.02 -6.82
N LEU A 80 11.04 -3.23 -5.95
CA LEU A 80 11.63 -2.80 -4.69
C LEU A 80 11.35 -3.85 -3.61
N THR A 81 12.40 -4.39 -2.99
CA THR A 81 12.28 -5.47 -1.98
C THR A 81 11.32 -5.17 -0.84
N ASN A 82 11.21 -3.90 -0.46
CA ASN A 82 10.34 -3.48 0.64
C ASN A 82 8.89 -3.22 0.21
N CYS A 83 8.55 -3.40 -1.07
CA CYS A 83 7.20 -3.23 -1.59
C CYS A 83 6.42 -4.54 -1.47
N ILE A 84 5.32 -4.50 -0.72
CA ILE A 84 4.50 -5.67 -0.38
C ILE A 84 3.40 -5.86 -1.42
N ALA A 85 2.76 -4.76 -1.84
CA ALA A 85 1.67 -4.79 -2.81
C ALA A 85 1.65 -3.49 -3.62
N THR A 86 1.16 -3.58 -4.85
CA THR A 86 0.97 -2.43 -5.74
C THR A 86 -0.35 -2.61 -6.51
N ALA A 87 -1.06 -1.52 -6.70
CA ALA A 87 -2.21 -1.43 -7.59
C ALA A 87 -2.03 -0.24 -8.52
N ARG A 88 -2.52 -0.38 -9.75
CA ARG A 88 -2.49 0.67 -10.75
C ARG A 88 -3.74 0.58 -11.60
N GLU A 89 -4.32 1.74 -11.88
CA GLU A 89 -5.29 1.92 -12.93
C GLU A 89 -4.77 3.01 -13.87
N ALA A 90 -4.96 2.82 -15.17
CA ALA A 90 -4.47 3.76 -16.16
C ALA A 90 -5.45 3.84 -17.32
N ILE A 91 -5.69 5.07 -17.79
CA ILE A 91 -6.38 5.35 -19.04
C ILE A 91 -5.35 5.90 -20.01
N ARG A 92 -5.32 5.32 -21.21
CA ARG A 92 -4.44 5.77 -22.30
C ARG A 92 -5.23 6.56 -23.32
N ALA A 93 -4.81 7.78 -23.62
CA ALA A 93 -5.33 8.54 -24.73
C ALA A 93 -4.77 7.94 -26.04
N GLY A 94 -5.66 7.37 -26.86
CA GLY A 94 -5.33 6.83 -28.18
C GLY A 94 -5.10 7.91 -29.22
#